data_AF-A0A4R1U2A3-F1
#
_entry.id   AF-A0A4R1U2A3-F1
#
_cell.length_a   1.000
_cell.length_b   1.000
_cell.length_c   1.000
_cell.angle_alpha   90.00
_cell.angle_beta   90.00
_cell.angle_gamma   90.00
#
_symmetry.space_group_name_H-M   'P 1'
#
loop_
_entity.id
_entity.type
_entity.pdbx_description
1 polymer ?
#
loop_
_entity_poly.entity_id
_entity_poly.type
_entity_poly.pdbx_seq_one_letter_code
_entity_poly.pdbx_strand_id
1 'polypeptide(L)'
;MKKKDDWVTQEQVAEECEKLLAEGKPIHAINANMVIDRLGTKGRRTVYKYVELWRTSKQGEAALPPFVLDEDKAKNLVTVFTGMLGEIVRDDRQAAAELVATADRRAAAAESDKLSLLVSLEATEQEREDAIEKLRVATIVIEQLRTGVATQQELAVTFRAERDELLRRYMQPSPAPQPDMIDDSSRLL
;
A
#
# COMPACT_ATOMS: atom_id res chain seq x y z
N MET A 1 7.04 4.66 51.08
CA MET A 1 6.73 5.94 50.40
C MET A 1 6.26 5.63 48.99
N LYS A 2 4.98 5.83 48.68
CA LYS A 2 4.44 5.68 47.31
C LYS A 2 5.03 6.77 46.40
N LYS A 3 5.28 6.42 45.14
CA LYS A 3 5.94 7.30 44.16
C LYS A 3 5.03 8.48 43.79
N LYS A 4 5.66 9.53 43.29
CA LYS A 4 5.16 10.90 43.16
C LYS A 4 3.90 11.07 42.25
N ASP A 5 3.45 10.01 41.58
CA ASP A 5 2.36 10.03 40.60
C ASP A 5 1.39 8.84 40.73
N ASP A 6 1.21 8.28 41.93
CA ASP A 6 0.12 7.32 42.15
C ASP A 6 -1.23 8.06 42.17
N TRP A 7 -2.08 7.77 41.18
CA TRP A 7 -3.43 8.30 41.08
C TRP A 7 -4.27 7.74 42.24
N VAL A 8 -4.82 8.63 43.05
CA VAL A 8 -5.67 8.27 44.20
C VAL A 8 -7.09 8.03 43.72
N THR A 9 -7.67 6.87 44.04
CA THR A 9 -9.06 6.54 43.69
C THR A 9 -10.03 6.97 44.79
N GLN A 10 -11.32 7.03 44.45
CA GLN A 10 -12.38 7.41 45.39
C GLN A 10 -12.50 6.39 46.53
N GLU A 11 -12.34 5.09 46.22
CA GLU A 11 -12.45 3.99 47.18
C GLU A 11 -11.35 4.06 48.24
N GLN A 12 -10.12 4.38 47.84
CA GLN A 12 -8.98 4.54 48.74
C GLN A 12 -9.18 5.71 49.72
N VAL A 13 -9.77 6.81 49.26
CA VAL A 13 -10.10 7.95 50.12
C VAL A 13 -11.23 7.60 51.08
N ALA A 14 -12.26 6.90 50.60
CA ALA A 14 -13.38 6.46 51.44
C ALA A 14 -12.90 5.51 52.54
N GLU A 15 -12.04 4.55 52.23
CA GLU A 15 -11.47 3.60 53.20
C GLU A 15 -10.72 4.32 54.34
N GLU A 16 -9.90 5.31 54.01
CA GLU A 16 -9.19 6.09 55.03
C GLU A 16 -10.12 7.01 55.85
N CYS A 17 -11.20 7.51 55.24
CA CYS A 17 -12.24 8.23 55.97
C CYS A 17 -13.00 7.32 56.94
N GLU A 18 -13.34 6.09 56.54
CA GLU A 18 -13.97 5.10 57.41
C GLU A 18 -13.04 4.69 58.57
N LYS A 19 -11.74 4.53 58.33
CA LYS A 19 -10.76 4.26 59.39
C LYS A 19 -10.69 5.43 60.39
N LEU A 20 -10.69 6.67 59.91
CA LEU A 20 -10.71 7.86 60.77
C LEU A 20 -12.02 7.95 61.57
N LEU A 21 -13.15 7.54 60.98
CA LEU A 21 -14.44 7.47 61.65
C LEU A 21 -14.45 6.39 62.75
N ALA A 22 -13.90 5.20 62.44
CA ALA A 22 -13.76 4.09 63.38
C ALA A 22 -12.82 4.41 64.56
N GLU A 23 -11.84 5.29 64.36
CA GLU A 23 -10.99 5.84 65.42
C GLU A 23 -11.68 6.91 66.29
N GLY A 24 -12.98 7.14 66.07
CA GLY A 24 -13.81 8.02 66.89
C GLY A 24 -13.81 9.48 66.44
N LYS A 25 -13.30 9.79 65.23
CA LYS A 25 -13.39 11.16 64.70
C LYS A 25 -14.77 11.39 64.10
N PRO A 26 -15.50 12.44 64.50
CA PRO A 26 -16.82 12.69 63.94
C PRO A 26 -16.71 13.10 62.47
N ILE A 27 -17.72 12.75 61.67
CA ILE A 27 -17.75 12.92 60.19
C ILE A 27 -17.39 14.35 59.74
N HIS A 28 -17.82 15.37 60.50
CA HIS A 28 -17.54 16.77 60.18
C HIS A 28 -16.08 17.19 60.43
N ALA A 29 -15.36 16.49 61.33
CA ALA A 29 -13.97 16.77 61.67
C ALA A 29 -12.97 16.07 60.74
N ILE A 30 -13.41 15.05 59.99
CA ILE A 30 -12.57 14.38 58.99
C ILE A 30 -12.38 15.31 57.79
N ASN A 31 -11.14 15.74 57.56
CA ASN A 31 -10.76 16.64 56.47
C ASN A 31 -9.72 16.01 55.53
N ALA A 32 -9.57 16.60 54.34
CA ALA A 32 -8.71 16.06 53.29
C ALA A 32 -7.23 15.98 53.66
N ASN A 33 -6.72 16.90 54.48
CA ASN A 33 -5.30 16.87 54.90
C ASN A 33 -5.01 15.62 55.73
N MET A 34 -5.93 15.22 56.61
CA MET A 34 -5.78 14.02 57.43
C MET A 34 -5.74 12.74 56.58
N VAL A 35 -6.49 12.71 55.49
CA VAL A 35 -6.49 11.58 54.55
C VAL A 35 -5.23 11.60 53.67
N ILE A 36 -4.78 12.78 53.26
CA ILE A 36 -3.52 12.96 52.51
C ILE A 36 -2.32 12.48 53.33
N ASP A 37 -2.27 12.82 54.61
CA ASP A 37 -1.21 12.41 55.54
C ASP A 37 -1.16 10.88 55.70
N ARG A 38 -2.34 10.22 55.77
CA ARG A 38 -2.44 8.75 55.84
C ARG A 38 -2.08 8.04 54.55
N LEU A 39 -2.53 8.57 53.42
CA LEU A 39 -2.23 8.02 52.10
C LEU A 39 -0.77 8.28 51.68
N GLY A 40 -0.08 9.22 52.33
CA GLY A 40 1.30 9.60 52.01
C GLY A 40 1.45 10.21 50.61
N THR A 41 0.38 10.81 50.08
CA THR A 41 0.33 11.38 48.71
C THR A 41 0.46 12.91 48.72
N LYS A 42 0.79 13.51 47.57
CA LYS A 42 0.78 14.98 47.36
C LYS A 42 -0.37 15.45 46.47
N GLY A 43 -1.25 14.55 46.01
CA GLY A 43 -2.39 14.86 45.15
C GLY A 43 -3.51 15.60 45.88
N ARG A 44 -3.36 16.92 46.07
CA ARG A 44 -4.27 17.71 46.92
C ARG A 44 -5.68 17.86 46.33
N ARG A 45 -5.85 18.09 45.03
CA ARG A 45 -7.17 18.51 44.50
C ARG A 45 -8.23 17.39 44.49
N THR A 46 -7.85 16.16 44.18
CA THR A 46 -8.77 15.03 44.06
C THR A 46 -9.23 14.50 45.41
N VAL A 47 -8.35 14.47 46.41
CA VAL A 47 -8.69 14.00 47.77
C VAL A 47 -9.75 14.90 48.42
N TYR A 48 -9.66 16.22 48.24
CA TYR A 48 -10.69 17.14 48.76
C TYR A 48 -12.08 16.84 48.19
N LYS A 49 -12.15 16.60 46.88
CA LYS A 49 -13.41 16.24 46.21
C LYS A 49 -13.95 14.90 46.72
N TYR A 50 -13.10 13.89 46.89
CA TYR A 50 -13.54 12.57 47.34
C TYR A 50 -13.95 12.54 48.82
N VAL A 51 -13.30 13.31 49.69
CA VAL A 51 -13.74 13.46 51.10
C VAL A 51 -15.10 14.14 51.19
N GLU A 52 -15.34 15.15 50.35
CA GLU A 52 -16.66 15.81 50.27
C GLU A 52 -17.74 14.84 49.78
N LEU A 53 -17.48 14.10 48.70
CA LEU A 53 -18.39 13.08 48.19
C LEU A 53 -18.71 11.99 49.22
N TRP A 54 -17.69 11.49 49.92
CA TRP A 54 -17.87 10.52 51.01
C TRP A 54 -18.75 11.09 52.12
N ARG A 55 -18.51 12.33 52.53
CA ARG A 55 -19.32 13.02 53.55
C ARG A 55 -20.77 13.17 53.09
N THR A 56 -21.01 13.59 51.86
CA THR A 56 -22.35 13.69 51.28
C THR A 56 -23.02 12.32 51.21
N SER A 57 -22.29 11.25 50.88
CA SER A 57 -22.81 9.89 50.89
C SER A 57 -23.27 9.48 52.28
N LYS A 58 -22.52 9.80 53.34
CA LYS A 58 -22.90 9.48 54.74
C LYS A 58 -24.05 10.33 55.27
N GLN A 59 -24.18 11.56 54.81
CA GLN A 59 -25.31 12.43 55.15
C GLN A 59 -26.57 12.05 54.35
N GLY A 60 -26.41 11.60 53.11
CA GLY A 60 -27.48 11.11 52.23
C GLY A 60 -27.92 9.67 52.52
N GLU A 61 -27.12 8.89 53.25
CA GLU A 61 -27.47 7.58 53.82
C GLU A 61 -28.50 7.67 54.97
N ALA A 62 -29.17 8.81 55.15
CA ALA A 62 -30.45 8.88 55.85
C ALA A 62 -31.50 8.07 55.08
N ALA A 63 -31.42 6.75 55.25
CA ALA A 63 -32.33 5.69 54.84
C ALA A 63 -33.41 6.13 53.84
N LEU A 64 -33.05 6.22 52.56
CA LEU A 64 -34.07 6.08 51.51
C LEU A 64 -34.66 4.68 51.69
N PRO A 65 -35.97 4.55 51.95
CA PRO A 65 -36.60 3.24 52.07
C PRO A 65 -36.36 2.46 50.78
N PRO A 66 -36.19 1.13 50.86
CA PRO A 66 -35.99 0.31 49.67
C PRO A 66 -37.09 0.62 48.67
N PHE A 67 -36.67 0.96 47.45
CA PHE A 67 -37.59 1.18 46.34
C PHE A 67 -38.25 -0.15 45.98
N VAL A 68 -39.42 -0.40 46.56
CA VAL A 68 -40.23 -1.58 46.25
C VAL A 68 -41.09 -1.25 45.04
N LEU A 69 -40.72 -1.83 43.90
CA LEU A 69 -41.56 -1.84 42.71
C LEU A 69 -42.68 -2.85 42.92
N ASP A 70 -43.90 -2.42 42.63
CA ASP A 70 -45.06 -3.30 42.47
C ASP A 70 -44.75 -4.37 41.40
N GLU A 71 -45.17 -5.60 41.65
CA GLU A 71 -44.76 -6.78 40.87
C GLU A 71 -45.19 -6.67 39.40
N ASP A 72 -46.35 -6.05 39.17
CA ASP A 72 -46.86 -5.73 37.83
C ASP A 72 -46.01 -4.66 37.12
N LYS A 73 -45.51 -3.67 37.85
CA LYS A 73 -44.60 -2.66 37.30
C LYS A 73 -43.21 -3.23 37.02
N ALA A 74 -42.73 -4.14 37.88
CA ALA A 74 -41.47 -4.86 37.67
C ALA A 74 -41.55 -5.74 36.41
N LYS A 75 -42.64 -6.49 36.22
CA LYS A 75 -42.88 -7.27 34.99
C LYS A 75 -42.90 -6.38 33.75
N ASN A 76 -43.64 -5.27 33.78
CA ASN A 76 -43.69 -4.35 32.65
C ASN A 76 -42.31 -3.78 32.30
N LEU A 77 -41.48 -3.42 33.30
CA LEU A 77 -40.11 -2.96 33.06
C LEU A 77 -39.26 -4.03 32.39
N VAL A 78 -39.30 -5.28 32.87
CA VAL A 78 -38.56 -6.40 32.26
C VAL A 78 -39.01 -6.64 30.82
N THR A 79 -40.33 -6.59 30.55
CA THR A 79 -40.87 -6.74 29.20
C THR A 79 -40.40 -5.62 28.27
N VAL A 80 -40.44 -4.37 28.71
CA VAL A 80 -39.96 -3.22 27.92
C VAL A 80 -38.47 -3.33 27.63
N PHE A 81 -37.64 -3.64 28.64
CA PHE A 81 -36.20 -3.80 28.44
C PHE A 81 -35.87 -4.97 27.52
N THR A 82 -36.59 -6.08 27.65
CA THR A 82 -36.38 -7.26 26.79
C THR A 82 -36.84 -6.98 25.36
N GLY A 83 -37.93 -6.22 25.17
CA GLY A 83 -38.37 -5.73 23.87
C GLY A 83 -37.32 -4.83 23.21
N MET A 84 -36.84 -3.81 23.92
CA MET A 84 -35.80 -2.89 23.42
C MET A 84 -34.48 -3.61 23.11
N LEU A 85 -34.03 -4.51 23.99
CA LEU A 85 -32.84 -5.33 23.73
C LEU A 85 -33.03 -6.25 22.52
N GLY A 86 -34.23 -6.82 22.35
CA GLY A 86 -34.57 -7.64 21.19
C GLY A 86 -34.52 -6.86 19.88
N GLU A 87 -35.02 -5.62 19.87
CA GLU A 87 -34.94 -4.71 18.72
C GLU A 87 -33.49 -4.32 18.41
N ILE A 88 -32.71 -3.93 19.41
CA ILE A 88 -31.28 -3.57 19.23
C ILE A 88 -30.49 -4.75 18.65
N VAL A 89 -30.67 -5.97 19.21
CA VAL A 89 -29.97 -7.17 18.72
C VAL A 89 -30.41 -7.53 17.29
N ARG A 90 -31.67 -7.27 16.94
CA ARG A 90 -32.18 -7.50 15.58
C ARG A 90 -31.57 -6.51 14.60
N ASP A 91 -31.52 -5.23 14.95
CA ASP A 91 -30.95 -4.18 14.12
C ASP A 91 -29.45 -4.39 13.92
N ASP A 92 -28.72 -4.76 14.97
CA ASP A 92 -27.30 -5.10 14.90
C ASP A 92 -27.04 -6.30 13.97
N ARG A 93 -27.89 -7.34 14.04
CA ARG A 93 -27.79 -8.49 13.13
C ARG A 93 -28.07 -8.10 11.69
N GLN A 94 -29.03 -7.22 11.46
CA GLN A 94 -29.36 -6.76 10.12
C GLN A 94 -28.22 -5.90 9.54
N ALA A 95 -27.67 -4.97 10.32
CA ALA A 95 -26.52 -4.17 9.93
C ALA A 95 -25.28 -5.05 9.63
N ALA A 96 -25.02 -6.06 10.47
CA ALA A 96 -23.94 -7.01 10.22
C ALA A 96 -24.16 -7.81 8.92
N ALA A 97 -25.38 -8.25 8.65
CA ALA A 97 -25.71 -8.96 7.41
C ALA A 97 -25.52 -8.07 6.17
N GLU A 98 -25.89 -6.80 6.25
CA GLU A 98 -25.67 -5.82 5.16
C GLU A 98 -24.17 -5.57 4.92
N LEU A 99 -23.37 -5.47 5.99
CA LEU A 99 -21.91 -5.34 5.89
C LEU A 99 -21.27 -6.56 5.22
N VAL A 100 -21.71 -7.78 5.57
CA VAL A 100 -21.24 -9.01 4.92
C VAL A 100 -21.64 -9.04 3.46
N ALA A 101 -22.92 -8.75 3.14
CA ALA A 101 -23.40 -8.75 1.76
C ALA A 101 -22.68 -7.70 0.88
N THR A 102 -22.35 -6.54 1.43
CA THR A 102 -21.58 -5.51 0.72
C THR A 102 -20.12 -5.90 0.55
N ALA A 103 -19.50 -6.55 1.53
CA ALA A 103 -18.15 -7.10 1.42
C ALA A 103 -18.07 -8.19 0.35
N ASP A 104 -19.03 -9.11 0.30
CA ASP A 104 -19.08 -10.19 -0.70
C ASP A 104 -19.22 -9.63 -2.13
N ARG A 105 -20.09 -8.61 -2.32
CA ARG A 105 -20.22 -7.94 -3.62
C ARG A 105 -18.91 -7.26 -4.05
N ARG A 106 -18.21 -6.61 -3.12
CA ARG A 106 -16.91 -5.99 -3.40
C ARG A 106 -15.85 -7.03 -3.74
N ALA A 107 -15.83 -8.16 -3.04
CA ALA A 107 -14.91 -9.25 -3.32
C ALA A 107 -15.18 -9.86 -4.70
N ALA A 108 -16.44 -10.09 -5.06
CA ALA A 108 -16.81 -10.59 -6.38
C ALA A 108 -16.44 -9.60 -7.51
N ALA A 109 -16.65 -8.30 -7.31
CA ALA A 109 -16.23 -7.28 -8.25
C ALA A 109 -14.70 -7.24 -8.41
N ALA A 110 -13.96 -7.28 -7.29
CA ALA A 110 -12.49 -7.29 -7.33
C ALA A 110 -11.92 -8.53 -8.02
N GLU A 111 -12.52 -9.71 -7.82
CA GLU A 111 -12.09 -10.92 -8.52
C GLU A 111 -12.38 -10.85 -10.03
N SER A 112 -13.53 -10.27 -10.41
CA SER A 112 -13.85 -9.99 -11.81
C SER A 112 -12.85 -9.02 -12.46
N ASP A 113 -12.53 -7.92 -11.78
CA ASP A 113 -11.58 -6.92 -12.28
C ASP A 113 -10.18 -7.52 -12.42
N LYS A 114 -9.75 -8.32 -11.43
CA LYS A 114 -8.49 -9.06 -11.47
C LYS A 114 -8.42 -10.00 -12.67
N LEU A 115 -9.48 -10.76 -12.95
CA LEU A 115 -9.53 -11.64 -14.13
C LEU A 115 -9.44 -10.82 -15.42
N SER A 116 -10.14 -9.70 -15.52
CA SER A 116 -10.07 -8.81 -16.68
C SER A 116 -8.65 -8.25 -16.89
N LEU A 117 -7.97 -7.87 -15.79
CA LEU A 117 -6.60 -7.36 -15.85
C LEU A 117 -5.60 -8.44 -16.26
N LEU A 118 -5.77 -9.68 -15.79
CA LEU A 118 -4.93 -10.80 -16.19
C LEU A 118 -5.06 -11.10 -17.69
N VAL A 119 -6.28 -11.11 -18.23
CA VAL A 119 -6.52 -11.28 -19.68
C VAL A 119 -5.88 -10.15 -20.47
N SER A 120 -6.01 -8.90 -20.02
CA SER A 120 -5.37 -7.76 -20.68
C SER A 120 -3.85 -7.82 -20.63
N LEU A 121 -3.28 -8.31 -19.52
CA LEU A 121 -1.84 -8.48 -19.37
C LEU A 121 -1.32 -9.55 -20.34
N GLU A 122 -1.99 -10.70 -20.40
CA GLU A 122 -1.65 -11.79 -21.32
C GLU A 122 -1.68 -11.32 -22.79
N ALA A 123 -2.70 -10.56 -23.18
CA ALA A 123 -2.77 -9.96 -24.53
C ALA A 123 -1.60 -9.00 -24.80
N THR A 124 -1.23 -8.17 -23.81
CA THR A 124 -0.11 -7.23 -23.93
C THR A 124 1.24 -7.96 -24.01
N GLU A 125 1.39 -9.06 -23.27
CA GLU A 125 2.59 -9.89 -23.34
C GLU A 125 2.73 -10.56 -24.70
N GLN A 126 1.63 -11.06 -25.27
CA GLN A 126 1.62 -11.62 -26.62
C GLN A 126 2.00 -10.56 -27.67
N GLU A 127 1.41 -9.36 -27.59
CA GLU A 127 1.77 -8.25 -28.49
C GLU A 127 3.26 -7.87 -28.38
N ARG A 128 3.82 -7.91 -27.16
CA ARG A 128 5.24 -7.66 -26.93
C ARG A 128 6.11 -8.74 -27.58
N GLU A 129 5.76 -10.01 -27.44
CA GLU A 129 6.48 -11.11 -28.08
C GLU A 129 6.45 -11.01 -29.61
N ASP A 130 5.28 -10.72 -30.18
CA ASP A 130 5.13 -10.48 -31.61
C ASP A 130 5.99 -9.30 -32.09
N ALA A 131 6.06 -8.22 -31.30
CA ALA A 131 6.90 -7.07 -31.61
C ALA A 131 8.40 -7.41 -31.54
N ILE A 132 8.83 -8.22 -30.57
CA ILE A 132 10.21 -8.70 -30.45
C ILE A 132 10.58 -9.54 -31.68
N GLU A 133 9.70 -10.44 -32.12
CA GLU A 133 9.98 -11.27 -33.29
C GLU A 133 10.05 -10.43 -34.57
N LYS A 134 9.16 -9.45 -34.74
CA LYS A 134 9.24 -8.49 -35.85
C LYS A 134 10.56 -7.71 -35.85
N LEU A 135 11.02 -7.26 -34.69
CA LEU A 135 12.32 -6.58 -34.55
C LEU A 135 13.49 -7.51 -34.88
N ARG A 136 13.43 -8.78 -34.48
CA ARG A 136 14.44 -9.78 -34.82
C ARG A 136 14.52 -9.99 -36.33
N VAL A 137 13.37 -10.20 -36.99
CA VAL A 137 13.30 -10.36 -38.45
C VAL A 137 13.82 -9.11 -39.16
N ALA A 138 13.39 -7.92 -38.73
CA ALA A 138 13.87 -6.66 -39.30
C ALA A 138 15.39 -6.51 -39.16
N THR A 139 15.95 -6.90 -38.01
CA THR A 139 17.41 -6.85 -37.78
C THR A 139 18.16 -7.75 -38.75
N ILE A 140 17.69 -9.00 -38.95
CA ILE A 140 18.29 -9.95 -39.90
C ILE A 140 18.24 -9.38 -41.33
N VAL A 141 17.10 -8.82 -41.74
CA VAL A 141 16.96 -8.20 -43.07
C VAL A 141 17.89 -7.01 -43.24
N ILE A 142 18.04 -6.16 -42.22
CA ILE A 142 18.99 -5.03 -42.25
C ILE A 142 20.42 -5.53 -42.42
N GLU A 143 20.82 -6.60 -41.73
CA GLU A 143 22.16 -7.18 -41.88
C GLU A 143 22.38 -7.74 -43.30
N GLN A 144 21.40 -8.46 -43.85
CA GLN A 144 21.46 -8.96 -45.23
C GLN A 144 21.53 -7.83 -46.27
N LEU A 145 20.78 -6.75 -46.06
CA LEU A 145 20.85 -5.57 -46.93
C LEU A 145 22.22 -4.88 -46.81
N ARG A 146 22.78 -4.77 -45.61
CA ARG A 146 24.12 -4.19 -45.41
C ARG A 146 25.20 -4.99 -46.12
N THR A 147 25.18 -6.32 -46.00
CA THR A 147 26.13 -7.18 -46.71
C THR A 147 25.94 -7.10 -48.22
N GLY A 148 24.69 -7.14 -48.70
CA GLY A 148 24.37 -6.97 -50.12
C GLY A 148 24.87 -5.63 -50.70
N VAL A 149 24.67 -4.53 -49.97
CA VAL A 149 25.19 -3.21 -50.36
C VAL A 149 26.71 -3.19 -50.40
N ALA A 150 27.39 -3.78 -49.41
CA ALA A 150 28.85 -3.87 -49.40
C ALA A 150 29.38 -4.66 -50.61
N THR A 151 28.77 -5.81 -50.93
CA THR A 151 29.13 -6.61 -52.12
C THR A 151 28.90 -5.83 -53.41
N GLN A 152 27.77 -5.10 -53.53
CA GLN A 152 27.52 -4.27 -54.71
C GLN A 152 28.51 -3.12 -54.85
N GLN A 153 28.94 -2.51 -53.73
CA GLN A 153 29.97 -1.48 -53.74
C GLN A 153 31.32 -2.03 -54.21
N GLU A 154 31.72 -3.21 -53.73
CA GLU A 154 32.95 -3.88 -54.19
C GLU A 154 32.89 -4.20 -55.68
N LEU A 155 31.79 -4.79 -56.16
CA LEU A 155 31.61 -5.07 -57.59
C LEU A 155 31.66 -3.80 -58.44
N ALA A 156 31.05 -2.71 -57.97
CA ALA A 156 31.08 -1.43 -58.68
C ALA A 156 32.51 -0.85 -58.77
N VAL A 157 33.33 -1.02 -57.72
CA VAL A 157 34.75 -0.63 -57.75
C VAL A 157 35.51 -1.48 -58.77
N THR A 158 35.32 -2.81 -58.76
CA THR A 158 35.97 -3.72 -59.72
C THR A 158 35.59 -3.39 -61.16
N PHE A 159 34.31 -3.22 -61.46
CA PHE A 159 33.84 -2.86 -62.80
C PHE A 159 34.39 -1.50 -63.27
N ARG A 160 34.53 -0.51 -62.37
CA ARG A 160 35.17 0.76 -62.72
C ARG A 160 36.64 0.56 -63.08
N ALA A 161 37.38 -0.23 -62.30
CA ALA A 161 38.77 -0.53 -62.57
C ALA A 161 38.96 -1.27 -63.90
N GLU A 162 38.14 -2.28 -64.18
CA GLU A 162 38.14 -3.01 -65.45
C GLU A 162 37.82 -2.12 -66.65
N ARG A 163 36.80 -1.25 -66.51
CA ARG A 163 36.47 -0.26 -67.54
C ARG A 163 37.64 0.68 -67.81
N ASP A 164 38.27 1.22 -66.77
CA ASP A 164 39.39 2.16 -66.90
C ASP A 164 40.63 1.47 -67.52
N GLU A 165 40.86 0.20 -67.20
CA GLU A 165 41.88 -0.66 -67.86
C GLU A 165 41.58 -0.85 -69.36
N LEU A 166 40.35 -1.20 -69.72
CA LEU A 166 39.93 -1.40 -71.11
C LEU A 166 40.07 -0.10 -71.92
N LEU A 167 39.64 1.03 -71.36
CA LEU A 167 39.82 2.34 -71.98
C LEU A 167 41.31 2.65 -72.19
N ARG A 168 42.18 2.35 -71.22
CA ARG A 168 43.62 2.54 -71.36
C ARG A 168 44.19 1.69 -72.50
N ARG A 169 43.79 0.42 -72.62
CA ARG A 169 44.22 -0.46 -73.72
C ARG A 169 43.74 0.04 -75.08
N TYR A 170 42.50 0.52 -75.16
CA TYR A 170 41.94 1.04 -76.41
C TYR A 170 42.61 2.35 -76.86
N MET A 171 43.05 3.18 -75.92
CA MET A 171 43.76 4.42 -76.21
C MET A 171 45.27 4.23 -76.48
N GLN A 172 45.81 3.02 -76.39
CA GLN A 172 47.17 2.75 -76.83
C GLN A 172 47.22 2.79 -78.37
N PRO A 173 48.11 3.62 -78.96
CA PRO A 173 48.24 3.66 -80.42
C PRO A 173 48.72 2.29 -80.92
N SER A 174 48.04 1.76 -81.94
CA SER A 174 48.46 0.53 -82.62
C SER A 174 49.93 0.68 -83.03
N PRO A 175 50.79 -0.31 -82.75
CA PRO A 175 52.17 -0.24 -83.20
C PRO A 175 52.14 -0.04 -84.71
N ALA A 176 52.87 0.99 -85.18
CA ALA A 176 53.01 1.26 -86.60
C ALA A 176 53.44 -0.04 -87.29
N PRO A 177 52.88 -0.41 -88.46
CA PRO A 177 53.37 -1.55 -89.20
C PRO A 177 54.86 -1.37 -89.40
N GLN A 178 55.65 -2.33 -88.90
CA GLN A 178 57.08 -2.32 -89.14
C GLN A 178 57.28 -2.34 -90.66
N PRO A 179 58.07 -1.41 -91.22
CA PRO A 179 58.37 -1.47 -92.64
C PRO A 179 59.09 -2.80 -92.89
N ASP A 180 58.54 -3.60 -93.81
CA ASP A 180 59.22 -4.78 -94.33
C ASP A 180 60.64 -4.36 -94.69
N MET A 181 61.62 -4.96 -94.00
CA MET A 181 63.02 -4.88 -94.39
C MET A 181 63.09 -5.56 -95.76
N ILE A 182 63.00 -4.75 -96.82
CA ILE A 182 63.34 -5.18 -98.16
C ILE A 182 64.79 -5.65 -98.08
N ASP A 183 64.96 -6.96 -98.16
CA ASP A 183 66.24 -7.64 -98.25
C ASP A 183 66.96 -7.10 -99.50
N ASP A 184 67.96 -6.25 -99.27
CA ASP A 184 68.76 -5.57 -100.29
C ASP A 184 69.78 -6.53 -100.94
N SER A 185 69.44 -7.83 -101.02
CA SER A 185 70.24 -8.88 -101.64
C SER A 185 70.04 -8.96 -103.17
N SER A 186 69.39 -7.97 -103.79
CA SER A 186 69.02 -7.97 -105.22
C SER A 186 69.50 -6.74 -106.02
N ARG A 187 70.77 -6.36 -105.88
CA ARG A 187 71.51 -5.55 -106.88
C ARG A 187 72.91 -6.15 -107.02
N LEU A 188 73.05 -7.27 -107.75
CA LEU A 188 73.51 -7.35 -109.15
C LEU A 188 74.77 -6.50 -109.40
N LEU A 189 75.90 -7.17 -109.64
CA LEU A 189 76.55 -7.34 -110.96
C LEU A 189 77.44 -6.15 -111.33
#